data_AF-A0A368G836-F1
#
_entry.id   AF-A0A368G836-F1
#
_cell.length_a   1.000
_cell.length_b   1.000
_cell.length_c   1.000
_cell.angle_alpha   90.00
_cell.angle_beta   90.00
_cell.angle_gamma   90.00
#
_symmetry.space_group_name_H-M   'P 1'
#
loop_
_entity.id
_entity.type
_entity.pdbx_description
1 polymer ?
#
loop_
_entity_poly.entity_id
_entity_poly.type
_entity_poly.pdbx_seq_one_letter_code
_entity_poly.pdbx_strand_id
1 'polypeptide(L)'
;MCCNPKLEQVMRDVYDELSSDPKWQSCNVQKIANALQNRTQSVFNTDFEALAGLGDFASKTHFYSDLICKIEVQGRFMLSYATPNRHQTLRSDLADDAIVDMGSSSVGYV
;
A
#
# COMPACT_ATOMS: atom_id res chain seq x y z
N MET A 1 16.91 8.47 -0.24
CA MET A 1 15.52 8.86 0.06
C MET A 1 15.30 8.68 1.55
N CYS A 2 14.69 9.66 2.21
CA CYS A 2 14.44 9.59 3.65
C CYS A 2 13.13 8.83 3.89
N CYS A 3 13.14 7.82 4.76
CA CYS A 3 11.93 7.12 5.17
C CYS A 3 11.08 8.00 6.09
N ASN A 4 9.76 7.96 5.93
CA ASN A 4 8.84 8.40 6.98
C ASN A 4 9.00 7.47 8.20
N PRO A 5 9.27 8.00 9.42
CA PRO A 5 9.55 7.16 10.59
C PRO A 5 8.40 6.23 11.00
N LYS A 6 7.14 6.70 10.88
CA LYS A 6 5.97 5.88 11.19
C LYS A 6 5.82 4.73 10.18
N LEU A 7 6.04 5.02 8.89
CA LEU A 7 5.99 4.01 7.83
C LEU A 7 7.09 2.97 8.01
N GLU A 8 8.32 3.40 8.33
CA GLU A 8 9.42 2.51 8.64
C GLU A 8 9.06 1.55 9.79
N GLN A 9 8.53 2.08 10.90
CA GLN A 9 8.12 1.25 12.04
C GLN A 9 7.08 0.21 11.63
N VAL A 10 6.03 0.62 10.89
CA VAL A 10 5.00 -0.30 10.39
C VAL A 10 5.60 -1.40 9.53
N MET A 11 6.56 -1.08 8.66
CA MET A 11 7.22 -2.07 7.80
C MET A 11 8.04 -3.08 8.61
N ARG A 12 8.72 -2.64 9.68
CA ARG A 12 9.45 -3.51 10.61
C ARG A 12 8.51 -4.42 11.38
N ASP A 13 7.42 -3.87 11.94
CA ASP A 13 6.42 -4.62 12.69
C ASP A 13 5.81 -5.74 11.83
N VAL A 14 5.47 -5.46 10.58
CA VAL A 14 4.95 -6.48 9.64
C VAL A 14 5.95 -7.60 9.42
N TYR A 15 7.22 -7.28 9.25
CA TYR A 15 8.24 -8.29 9.05
C TYR A 15 8.44 -9.14 10.31
N ASP A 16 8.49 -8.51 11.49
CA ASP A 16 8.63 -9.20 12.78
C ASP A 16 7.44 -10.13 13.06
N GLU A 17 6.21 -9.69 12.76
CA GLU A 17 5.01 -10.51 12.83
C GLU A 17 5.11 -11.75 11.92
N LEU A 18 5.56 -11.59 10.67
CA LEU A 18 5.76 -12.72 9.75
C LEU A 18 6.86 -13.67 10.23
N SER A 19 7.98 -13.11 10.71
CA SER A 19 9.11 -13.88 11.23
C SER A 19 8.82 -14.60 12.54
N SER A 20 7.77 -14.20 13.28
CA SER A 20 7.34 -14.90 14.49
C SER A 20 6.71 -16.26 14.22
N ASP A 21 6.22 -16.52 13.00
CA ASP A 21 5.72 -17.83 12.58
C ASP A 21 6.88 -18.74 12.13
N PRO A 22 7.22 -19.81 12.89
CA PRO A 22 8.34 -20.70 12.54
C PRO A 22 8.11 -21.49 11.25
N LYS A 23 6.87 -21.55 10.73
CA LYS A 23 6.57 -22.20 9.46
C LYS A 23 6.78 -21.26 8.28
N TRP A 24 6.78 -19.96 8.51
CA TRP A 24 6.96 -18.99 7.45
C TRP A 24 8.42 -18.92 7.01
N GLN A 25 8.62 -18.76 5.70
CA GLN A 25 9.94 -18.68 5.09
C GLN A 25 10.14 -17.27 4.55
N SER A 26 11.25 -16.63 4.91
CA SER A 26 11.57 -15.27 4.45
C SER A 26 11.72 -15.15 2.93
N CYS A 27 11.94 -16.26 2.22
CA CYS A 27 11.93 -16.29 0.75
C CYS A 27 10.54 -16.08 0.13
N ASN A 28 9.46 -16.18 0.91
CA ASN A 28 8.11 -15.91 0.45
C ASN A 28 7.84 -14.39 0.36
N VAL A 29 8.50 -13.75 -0.60
CA VAL A 29 8.43 -12.31 -0.84
C VAL A 29 7.01 -11.83 -1.20
N GLN A 30 6.19 -12.70 -1.80
CA GLN A 30 4.78 -12.38 -2.08
C GLN A 30 4.01 -12.14 -0.78
N LYS A 31 4.21 -12.98 0.23
CA LYS A 31 3.55 -12.81 1.53
C LYS A 31 3.98 -11.52 2.21
N ILE A 32 5.26 -11.13 2.09
CA ILE A 32 5.78 -9.85 2.59
C ILE A 32 5.07 -8.68 1.89
N ALA A 33 5.10 -8.65 0.56
CA ALA A 33 4.50 -7.56 -0.22
C ALA A 33 3.00 -7.40 0.09
N ASN A 34 2.24 -8.50 0.12
CA ASN A 34 0.81 -8.47 0.43
C ASN A 34 0.53 -7.99 1.87
N ALA A 35 1.33 -8.44 2.85
CA ALA A 35 1.16 -8.04 4.24
C ALA A 35 1.49 -6.55 4.43
N LEU A 36 2.56 -6.07 3.80
CA LEU A 36 2.94 -4.67 3.81
C LEU A 36 1.85 -3.80 3.22
N GLN A 37 1.40 -4.09 2.00
CA GLN A 37 0.35 -3.31 1.34
C GLN A 37 -0.93 -3.24 2.19
N ASN A 38 -1.40 -4.38 2.69
CA ASN A 38 -2.61 -4.41 3.52
C ASN A 38 -2.45 -3.58 4.80
N ARG A 39 -1.32 -3.72 5.50
CA ARG A 39 -1.07 -2.99 6.75
C ARG A 39 -0.90 -1.49 6.52
N THR A 40 -0.12 -1.08 5.51
CA THR A 40 0.12 0.34 5.24
C THR A 40 -1.15 1.04 4.76
N GLN A 41 -1.94 0.41 3.87
CA GLN A 41 -3.24 0.95 3.47
C GLN A 41 -4.15 1.17 4.68
N SER A 42 -4.21 0.20 5.60
CA SER A 42 -5.04 0.30 6.81
C SER A 42 -4.56 1.39 7.77
N VAL A 43 -3.24 1.49 8.02
CA VAL A 43 -2.67 2.43 9.00
C VAL A 43 -2.74 3.89 8.54
N PHE A 44 -2.62 4.12 7.24
CA PHE A 44 -2.53 5.46 6.65
C PHE A 44 -3.81 5.89 5.93
N ASN A 45 -4.80 5.00 5.78
CA ASN A 45 -6.08 5.26 5.14
C ASN A 45 -5.95 5.88 3.73
N THR A 46 -5.04 5.32 2.93
CA THR A 46 -4.80 5.71 1.53
C THR A 46 -4.26 4.51 0.77
N ASP A 47 -4.28 4.57 -0.55
CA ASP A 47 -3.74 3.49 -1.40
C ASP A 47 -2.22 3.41 -1.29
N PHE A 48 -1.68 2.18 -1.23
CA PHE A 48 -0.25 1.91 -1.17
C PHE A 48 0.13 0.83 -2.18
N GLU A 49 1.38 0.92 -2.62
CA GLU A 49 2.07 -0.14 -3.34
C GLU A 49 3.20 -0.67 -2.45
N ALA A 50 3.44 -1.98 -2.53
CA ALA A 50 4.49 -2.64 -1.78
C ALA A 50 5.27 -3.60 -2.67
N LEU A 51 6.60 -3.57 -2.53
CA LEU A 51 7.53 -4.44 -3.21
C LEU A 51 8.42 -5.13 -2.18
N ALA A 52 8.69 -6.42 -2.39
CA ALA A 52 9.64 -7.18 -1.60
C ALA A 52 10.59 -7.94 -2.53
N GLY A 53 11.88 -7.89 -2.22
CA GLY A 53 12.94 -8.51 -3.00
C GLY A 53 13.84 -9.41 -2.15
N LEU A 54 14.33 -10.49 -2.76
CA LEU A 54 15.37 -11.34 -2.17
C LEU A 54 16.75 -10.65 -2.13
N GLY A 55 16.93 -9.62 -2.95
CA GLY A 55 18.14 -8.81 -3.03
C GLY A 55 17.78 -7.36 -3.30
N ASP A 56 18.80 -6.50 -3.29
CA ASP A 56 18.61 -5.07 -3.45
C ASP A 56 18.07 -4.72 -4.84
N PHE A 57 17.26 -3.66 -4.92
CA PHE A 57 16.69 -3.15 -6.16
C PHE A 57 16.66 -1.62 -6.19
N ALA A 58 16.89 -1.06 -7.37
CA ALA A 58 16.70 0.37 -7.61
C ALA A 58 15.20 0.69 -7.75
N SER A 59 14.79 1.85 -7.28
CA SER A 59 13.42 2.34 -7.46
C SER A 59 13.41 3.83 -7.80
N LYS A 60 12.50 4.21 -8.67
CA LYS A 60 12.16 5.59 -9.00
C LYS A 60 10.64 5.65 -9.12
N THR A 61 10.01 6.30 -8.15
CA THR A 61 8.56 6.25 -7.98
C THR A 61 8.02 7.65 -7.75
N HIS A 62 6.84 7.93 -8.28
CA HIS A 62 6.05 9.10 -7.91
C HIS A 62 5.11 8.71 -6.77
N PHE A 63 5.29 9.31 -5.60
CA PHE A 63 4.61 8.94 -4.35
C PHE A 63 3.92 10.15 -3.73
N TYR A 64 2.97 9.89 -2.84
CA TYR A 64 2.23 10.94 -2.13
C TYR A 64 2.98 11.42 -0.88
N SER A 65 3.11 12.74 -0.73
CA SER A 65 3.74 13.40 0.44
C SER A 65 5.14 12.85 0.75
N ASP A 66 5.35 12.37 1.97
CA ASP A 66 6.55 11.74 2.53
C ASP A 66 6.36 10.24 2.76
N LEU A 67 5.22 9.68 2.32
CA LEU A 67 4.86 8.27 2.50
C LEU A 67 5.58 7.38 1.49
N ILE A 68 6.90 7.32 1.61
CA ILE A 68 7.76 6.37 0.91
C ILE A 68 8.81 5.86 1.89
N CYS A 69 9.08 4.55 1.86
CA CYS A 69 10.18 4.00 2.63
C CYS A 69 10.71 2.72 1.99
N LYS A 70 12.04 2.60 1.94
CA LYS A 70 12.75 1.38 1.58
C LYS A 70 13.66 0.98 2.73
N ILE A 71 13.50 -0.25 3.20
CA ILE A 71 14.33 -0.83 4.27
C ILE A 71 14.86 -2.19 3.87
N GLU A 72 15.94 -2.59 4.55
CA GLU A 72 16.44 -3.96 4.55
C GLU A 72 16.22 -4.57 5.94
N VAL A 73 15.61 -5.75 6.00
CA VAL A 73 15.45 -6.52 7.23
C VAL A 73 15.86 -7.97 6.94
N GLN A 74 16.85 -8.47 7.68
CA GLN A 74 17.38 -9.85 7.54
C GLN A 74 17.69 -10.26 6.08
N GLY A 75 18.28 -9.35 5.29
CA GLY A 75 18.61 -9.61 3.88
C GLY A 75 17.39 -9.66 2.96
N ARG A 76 16.26 -9.07 3.35
CA ARG A 76 15.10 -8.83 2.47
C ARG A 76 14.90 -7.33 2.30
N PHE A 77 14.77 -6.92 1.05
CA PHE A 77 14.59 -5.52 0.69
C PHE A 77 13.10 -5.27 0.49
N MET A 78 12.56 -4.27 1.20
CA MET A 78 11.14 -3.93 1.15
C MET A 78 11.01 -2.46 0.79
N LEU A 79 10.14 -2.14 -0.16
CA LEU A 79 9.74 -0.77 -0.49
C LEU A 79 8.22 -0.67 -0.34
N SER A 80 7.76 0.34 0.37
CA SER A 80 6.34 0.69 0.38
C SER A 80 6.18 2.19 0.16
N TYR A 81 5.18 2.58 -0.62
CA TYR A 81 4.87 3.98 -0.87
C TYR A 81 3.38 4.20 -1.09
N ALA A 82 2.86 5.33 -0.63
CA ALA A 82 1.49 5.74 -0.91
C ALA A 82 1.38 6.19 -2.37
N THR A 83 0.38 5.70 -3.09
CA THR A 83 0.12 6.14 -4.46
C THR A 83 -0.56 7.51 -4.44
N PRO A 84 -0.23 8.40 -5.39
CA PRO A 84 -1.00 9.61 -5.58
C PRO A 84 -2.45 9.27 -5.90
N ASN A 85 -3.39 9.73 -5.06
CA ASN A 85 -4.82 9.51 -5.27
C ASN A 85 -5.28 10.07 -6.62
N ARG A 86 -5.61 9.21 -7.58
CA ARG A 86 -6.16 9.62 -8.88
C ARG A 86 -7.63 10.06 -8.81
N HIS A 87 -8.32 9.79 -7.71
CA HIS A 87 -9.77 9.99 -7.60
C HIS A 87 -10.21 11.41 -7.26
N GLN A 88 -9.29 12.32 -6.91
CA GLN A 88 -9.70 13.70 -6.59
C GLN A 88 -10.07 14.51 -7.84
N THR A 89 -9.58 14.12 -9.02
CA THR A 89 -9.86 14.83 -10.29
C THR A 89 -11.13 14.34 -11.01
N LEU A 90 -11.76 13.23 -10.59
CA LEU A 90 -12.95 12.70 -11.28
C LEU A 90 -14.29 13.07 -10.62
N ARG A 91 -14.28 13.73 -9.46
CA ARG A 91 -15.52 14.15 -8.76
C ARG A 91 -15.70 15.66 -8.65
N SER A 92 -14.66 16.46 -8.90
CA SER A 92 -14.79 17.92 -9.01
C SER A 92 -15.53 18.35 -10.28
N ASP A 93 -15.51 17.51 -11.32
CA ASP A 93 -16.02 17.86 -12.65
C ASP A 93 -17.49 17.42 -12.85
N LEU A 94 -18.08 16.72 -11.86
CA LEU A 94 -19.46 16.22 -11.90
C LEU A 94 -20.39 16.96 -10.93
N ALA A 95 -19.90 17.96 -10.19
CA ALA A 95 -20.71 18.65 -9.18
C ALA A 95 -21.60 19.78 -9.75
N ASP A 96 -21.42 20.16 -11.01
CA ASP A 96 -22.19 21.28 -11.61
C ASP A 96 -23.31 20.86 -12.56
N ASP A 97 -23.45 19.57 -12.91
CA ASP A 97 -24.55 19.12 -13.79
C ASP A 97 -25.47 18.08 -13.14
N ALA A 98 -26.60 18.61 -12.68
CA ALA A 98 -27.92 18.00 -12.64
C ALA A 98 -28.22 16.91 -11.58
N ILE A 99 -29.03 17.37 -10.60
CA ILE A 99 -30.12 16.61 -10.00
C ILE A 99 -30.92 15.88 -11.09
N VAL A 100 -30.91 14.56 -11.08
CA VAL A 100 -32.06 13.77 -11.57
C VAL A 100 -32.28 12.62 -10.57
N ASP A 101 -33.36 12.74 -9.81
CA ASP A 101 -33.95 11.63 -9.06
C ASP A 101 -34.35 10.53 -10.05
N MET A 102 -33.78 9.34 -9.89
CA MET A 102 -34.30 8.13 -10.52
C MET A 102 -34.16 6.96 -9.55
N GLY A 103 -35.13 6.88 -8.64
CA GLY A 103 -35.92 5.67 -8.36
C GLY A 103 -35.20 4.31 -8.28
N SER A 104 -35.28 3.71 -7.09
CA SER A 104 -35.17 2.27 -6.80
C SER A 104 -35.47 1.32 -7.97
N SER A 105 -34.57 0.38 -8.28
CA SER A 105 -34.86 -1.08 -8.27
C SER A 105 -33.69 -1.96 -8.74
N SER A 106 -33.38 -2.94 -7.88
CA SER A 106 -32.91 -4.31 -8.14
C SER A 106 -31.99 -4.59 -9.34
N VAL A 107 -30.76 -5.01 -9.05
CA VAL A 107 -29.98 -5.86 -9.98
C VAL A 107 -29.61 -7.15 -9.25
N GLY A 108 -30.16 -8.25 -9.77
CA GLY A 108 -29.89 -9.61 -9.33
C GLY A 108 -28.50 -10.09 -9.76
N TYR A 109 -28.01 -11.08 -9.02
CA TYR A 109 -26.79 -11.82 -9.32
C TYR A 109 -27.07 -12.85 -10.43
N VAL A 110 -26.16 -12.92 -11.42
CA VAL A 110 -25.71 -14.17 -12.04
C VAL A 110 -24.21 -14.05 -12.29
#